data_AF-A0A936ZAS4-F1
#
_entry.id   AF-A0A936ZAS4-F1
#
_cell.length_a   1.000
_cell.length_b   1.000
_cell.length_c   1.000
_cell.angle_alpha   90.00
_cell.angle_beta   90.00
_cell.angle_gamma   90.00
#
_symmetry.space_group_name_H-M   'P 1'
#
loop_
_entity.id
_entity.type
_entity.pdbx_description
1 polymer ?
#
loop_
_entity_poly.entity_id
_entity_poly.type
_entity_poly.pdbx_seq_one_letter_code
_entity_poly.pdbx_strand_id
1 'polypeptide(L)'
;MANSTRKQTMQKYSQRRCQQRLTRFEVLGFASDRNVIRQIAQRLARNDGEAARLRAEPRCSLIGEPLEQGGILAALRVSPLVGANLDLTREITSGRKIVPFA
;
A
#
# COMPACT_ATOMS: atom_id res chain seq x y z
N MET A 1 -30.97 33.43 -14.38
CA MET A 1 -29.94 33.88 -13.43
C MET A 1 -29.56 32.81 -12.38
N ALA A 2 -29.30 31.55 -12.80
CA ALA A 2 -28.99 30.44 -11.88
C ALA A 2 -27.54 29.90 -12.02
N ASN A 3 -26.80 30.34 -13.05
CA ASN A 3 -25.49 29.79 -13.39
C ASN A 3 -24.30 30.57 -12.77
N SER A 4 -24.52 31.81 -12.30
CA SER A 4 -23.50 32.65 -11.67
C SER A 4 -23.27 32.26 -10.20
N THR A 5 -24.34 31.97 -9.47
CA THR A 5 -24.29 31.50 -8.07
C THR A 5 -23.59 30.15 -7.94
N ARG A 6 -23.86 29.19 -8.83
CA ARG A 6 -23.24 27.86 -8.82
C ARG A 6 -21.72 27.91 -9.07
N LYS A 7 -21.28 28.79 -9.99
CA LYS A 7 -19.85 29.03 -10.29
C LYS A 7 -19.14 29.69 -9.11
N GLN A 8 -19.78 30.67 -8.46
CA GLN A 8 -19.23 31.33 -7.27
C GLN A 8 -19.07 30.36 -6.07
N THR A 9 -19.99 29.42 -5.88
CA THR A 9 -19.89 28.41 -4.81
C THR A 9 -18.73 27.44 -5.04
N MET A 10 -18.53 26.98 -6.29
CA MET A 10 -17.37 26.16 -6.65
C MET A 10 -16.05 26.91 -6.47
N GLN A 11 -16.01 28.20 -6.80
CA GLN A 11 -14.80 29.01 -6.73
C GLN A 11 -14.39 29.32 -5.28
N LYS A 12 -15.36 29.60 -4.40
CA LYS A 12 -15.12 29.76 -2.94
C LYS A 12 -14.68 28.45 -2.27
N TYR A 13 -15.15 27.30 -2.73
CA TYR A 13 -14.71 26.00 -2.24
C TYR A 13 -13.27 25.67 -2.66
N SER A 14 -12.88 26.03 -3.89
CA SER A 14 -11.50 25.91 -4.38
C SER A 14 -10.52 26.81 -3.62
N GLN A 15 -10.92 28.03 -3.26
CA GLN A 15 -10.07 28.97 -2.51
C GLN A 15 -9.78 28.52 -1.07
N ARG A 16 -10.74 27.89 -0.39
CA ARG A 16 -10.52 27.31 0.96
C ARG A 16 -9.52 26.15 0.96
N ARG A 17 -9.35 25.48 -0.19
CA ARG A 17 -8.40 24.37 -0.34
C ARG A 17 -6.98 24.82 -0.64
N CYS A 18 -6.75 26.01 -1.19
CA CYS A 18 -5.39 26.52 -1.44
C CYS A 18 -4.61 26.85 -0.15
N GLN A 19 -5.29 26.95 1.01
CA GLN A 19 -4.63 27.14 2.31
C GLN A 19 -4.09 25.84 2.92
N GLN A 20 -4.49 24.68 2.38
CA GLN A 20 -3.96 23.37 2.74
C GLN A 20 -3.16 22.87 1.54
N ARG A 21 -1.95 22.33 1.72
CA ARG A 21 -1.08 21.82 0.64
C ARG A 21 -1.66 20.54 0.01
N LEU A 22 -2.90 20.60 -0.50
CA LEU A 22 -3.68 19.50 -1.04
C LEU A 22 -3.69 19.58 -2.56
N THR A 23 -3.20 18.54 -3.20
CA THR A 23 -3.23 18.38 -4.66
C THR A 23 -4.43 17.53 -5.07
N ARG A 24 -4.98 17.79 -6.26
CA ARG A 24 -6.03 16.95 -6.84
C ARG A 24 -5.42 15.68 -7.45
N PHE A 25 -6.01 14.53 -7.14
CA PHE A 25 -5.71 13.25 -7.76
C PHE A 25 -7.01 12.58 -8.22
N GLU A 26 -6.93 11.81 -9.31
CA GLU A 26 -8.07 11.07 -9.88
C GLU A 26 -7.87 9.57 -9.62
N VAL A 27 -8.97 8.87 -9.30
CA VAL A 27 -8.93 7.45 -8.90
C VAL A 27 -9.95 6.69 -9.73
N LEU A 28 -9.54 5.58 -10.34
CA LEU A 28 -10.42 4.57 -10.93
C LEU A 28 -10.67 3.48 -9.90
N GLY A 29 -11.91 3.09 -9.69
CA GLY A 29 -12.28 2.06 -8.72
C GLY A 29 -13.77 1.77 -8.74
N PHE A 30 -14.20 0.75 -8.00
CA PHE A 30 -15.61 0.40 -7.90
C PHE A 30 -16.40 1.46 -7.14
N ALA A 31 -17.68 1.61 -7.49
CA ALA A 31 -18.57 2.57 -6.83
C ALA A 31 -18.74 2.29 -5.33
N SER A 32 -18.64 1.02 -4.92
CA SER A 32 -18.66 0.57 -3.52
C SER A 32 -17.57 1.22 -2.67
N ASP A 33 -16.38 1.38 -3.25
CA ASP A 33 -15.18 1.78 -2.51
C ASP A 33 -15.05 3.31 -2.41
N ARG A 34 -15.89 4.03 -3.17
CA ARG A 34 -15.88 5.50 -3.24
C ARG A 34 -15.99 6.16 -1.87
N ASN A 35 -16.83 5.62 -0.97
CA ASN A 35 -17.00 6.20 0.36
C ASN A 35 -15.77 5.95 1.24
N VAL A 36 -15.23 4.73 1.17
CA VAL A 36 -14.04 4.32 1.92
C VAL A 36 -12.83 5.18 1.52
N ILE A 37 -12.56 5.28 0.21
CA ILE A 37 -11.47 6.09 -0.34
C ILE A 37 -11.60 7.56 0.08
N ARG A 38 -12.83 8.11 0.05
CA ARG A 38 -13.10 9.49 0.49
C ARG A 38 -12.75 9.69 1.97
N GLN A 39 -13.15 8.77 2.85
CA GLN A 39 -12.89 8.87 4.29
C GLN A 39 -11.39 8.77 4.61
N ILE A 40 -10.68 7.87 3.93
CA ILE A 40 -9.21 7.75 4.06
C ILE A 40 -8.55 9.05 3.63
N ALA A 41 -8.91 9.60 2.46
CA ALA A 41 -8.36 10.86 1.98
C ALA A 41 -8.64 12.03 2.95
N GLN A 42 -9.85 12.09 3.53
CA GLN A 42 -10.21 13.08 4.54
C GLN A 42 -9.38 12.93 5.82
N ARG A 43 -9.13 11.70 6.27
CA ARG A 43 -8.31 11.44 7.45
C ARG A 43 -6.86 11.86 7.22
N LEU A 44 -6.29 11.50 6.08
CA LEU A 44 -4.92 11.84 5.68
C LEU A 44 -4.71 13.36 5.50
N ALA A 45 -5.74 14.08 5.05
CA ALA A 45 -5.68 15.53 4.88
C ALA A 45 -5.54 16.30 6.21
N ARG A 46 -5.86 15.68 7.36
CA ARG A 46 -5.69 16.30 8.69
C ARG A 46 -4.23 16.45 9.10
N ASN A 47 -3.33 15.68 8.48
CA ASN A 47 -1.88 15.75 8.68
C ASN A 47 -1.43 15.75 10.15
N ASP A 48 -2.13 14.99 11.00
CA ASP A 48 -1.82 14.75 12.40
C ASP A 48 -1.03 13.45 12.60
N GLY A 49 -0.67 13.11 13.84
CA GLY A 49 0.11 11.90 14.14
C GLY A 49 -0.55 10.61 13.65
N GLU A 50 -1.88 10.55 13.72
CA GLU A 50 -2.67 9.45 13.18
C GLU A 50 -2.64 9.38 11.65
N ALA A 51 -2.67 10.53 10.96
CA ALA A 51 -2.43 10.55 9.52
C ALA A 51 -1.02 10.07 9.15
N ALA A 52 0.00 10.37 9.97
CA ALA A 52 1.35 9.84 9.76
C ALA A 52 1.40 8.32 9.95
N ARG A 53 0.75 7.80 10.99
CA ARG A 53 0.60 6.35 11.21
C ARG A 53 -0.10 5.67 10.05
N LEU A 54 -1.23 6.22 9.58
CA LEU A 54 -1.96 5.73 8.40
C LEU A 54 -1.19 5.85 7.08
N ARG A 55 -0.06 6.55 7.01
CA ARG A 55 0.85 6.50 5.84
C ARG A 55 1.92 5.43 5.98
N ALA A 56 2.26 5.03 7.21
CA ALA A 56 3.22 3.97 7.49
C ALA A 56 2.59 2.56 7.43
N GLU A 57 1.37 2.42 7.95
CA GLU A 57 0.58 1.18 8.03
C GLU A 57 0.11 0.57 6.68
N PRO A 58 -0.22 1.33 5.61
CA PRO A 58 -0.74 0.76 4.35
C PRO A 58 0.26 -0.10 3.56
N ARG A 59 1.51 -0.21 4.00
CA ARG A 59 2.52 -1.02 3.30
C ARG A 59 2.28 -2.52 3.39
N CYS A 60 1.61 -3.01 4.44
CA CYS A 60 1.47 -4.46 4.66
C CYS A 60 0.27 -5.07 3.92
N SER A 61 -0.83 -4.32 3.73
CA SER A 61 -2.07 -4.90 3.19
C SER A 61 -2.42 -4.45 1.77
N LEU A 62 -1.90 -3.30 1.28
CA LEU A 62 -2.23 -2.78 -0.07
C LEU A 62 -1.22 -3.15 -1.15
N ILE A 63 0.03 -3.44 -0.79
CA ILE A 63 1.12 -3.73 -1.73
C ILE A 63 1.40 -5.25 -1.81
N GLY A 64 0.67 -6.05 -1.00
CA GLY A 64 1.18 -7.33 -0.53
C GLY A 64 2.36 -7.08 0.40
N GLU A 65 2.50 -7.85 1.48
CA GLU A 65 3.75 -7.78 2.24
C GLU A 65 4.91 -7.95 1.26
N PRO A 66 5.95 -7.09 1.28
CA PRO A 66 7.22 -7.55 0.75
C PRO A 66 7.49 -8.85 1.49
N LEU A 67 7.52 -9.98 0.76
CA LEU A 67 7.77 -11.30 1.34
C LEU A 67 8.89 -11.13 2.36
N GLU A 68 8.56 -11.15 3.66
CA GLU A 68 9.54 -10.93 4.72
C GLU A 68 10.64 -11.96 4.43
N GLN A 69 11.83 -11.48 4.05
CA GLN A 69 12.97 -12.36 3.81
C GLN A 69 13.26 -13.03 5.16
N GLY A 70 12.71 -14.23 5.34
CA GLY A 70 12.66 -14.86 6.65
C GLY A 70 11.39 -15.63 6.97
N GLY A 71 10.31 -15.54 6.19
CA GLY A 71 9.05 -16.27 6.49
C GLY A 71 9.23 -17.79 6.68
N ILE A 72 10.07 -18.42 5.87
CA ILE A 72 10.41 -19.85 6.02
C ILE A 72 11.20 -20.09 7.32
N LEU A 73 12.17 -19.23 7.63
CA LEU A 73 12.98 -19.33 8.84
C LEU A 73 12.15 -19.07 10.12
N ALA A 74 11.21 -18.14 10.07
CA ALA A 74 10.25 -17.86 11.13
C ALA A 74 9.33 -19.05 11.37
N ALA A 75 8.80 -19.67 10.29
CA ALA A 75 8.00 -20.89 10.41
C ALA A 75 8.81 -22.06 11.00
N LEU A 76 10.06 -22.23 10.59
CA LEU A 76 10.96 -23.24 11.16
C LEU A 76 11.25 -23.01 12.64
N ARG A 77 11.34 -21.75 13.10
CA ARG A 77 11.54 -21.40 14.53
C ARG A 77 10.30 -21.60 15.42
N VAL A 78 9.12 -21.80 14.84
CA VAL A 78 7.88 -22.07 15.59
C VAL A 78 7.51 -23.56 15.52
N SER A 79 8.18 -24.34 14.66
CA SER A 79 7.99 -25.78 14.53
C SER A 79 8.48 -26.53 15.77
N PRO A 80 7.81 -27.62 16.20
CA PRO A 80 8.32 -28.52 17.22
C PRO A 80 9.65 -29.21 16.83
N LEU A 81 10.10 -29.07 15.58
CA LEU A 81 11.41 -29.50 15.11
C LEU A 81 12.53 -28.46 15.36
N VAL A 82 12.25 -27.39 16.12
CA VAL A 82 13.29 -26.47 16.62
C VAL A 82 14.35 -27.25 17.39
N GLY A 83 15.61 -27.11 16.98
CA GLY A 83 16.74 -27.83 17.57
C GLY A 83 17.02 -29.21 16.95
N ALA A 84 16.19 -29.67 15.98
CA ALA A 84 16.58 -30.77 15.13
C ALA A 84 17.81 -30.37 14.30
N ASN A 85 18.75 -31.30 14.11
CA ASN A 85 19.95 -31.05 13.32
C ASN A 85 19.58 -31.04 11.82
N LEU A 86 18.96 -29.94 11.38
CA LEU A 86 18.62 -29.70 9.98
C LEU A 86 19.86 -29.20 9.26
N ASP A 87 20.26 -29.89 8.19
CA ASP A 87 21.27 -29.37 7.30
C ASP A 87 20.67 -28.24 6.45
N LEU A 88 21.01 -27.00 6.80
CA LEU A 88 20.59 -25.80 6.09
C LEU A 88 21.57 -25.42 4.97
N THR A 89 22.64 -26.20 4.78
CA THR A 89 23.56 -25.93 3.68
C THR A 89 22.89 -26.31 2.37
N ARG A 90 22.66 -25.29 1.55
CA ARG A 90 22.14 -25.50 0.20
C ARG A 90 23.28 -26.01 -0.67
N GLU A 91 23.11 -27.20 -1.23
CA GLU A 91 24.01 -27.71 -2.25
C GLU A 91 24.00 -26.78 -3.48
N ILE A 92 25.17 -26.25 -3.85
CA ILE A 92 25.34 -25.43 -5.05
C ILE A 92 25.67 -26.37 -6.21
N THR A 93 24.64 -26.98 -6.78
CA THR A 93 24.80 -27.82 -7.97
C THR A 93 24.82 -26.96 -9.23
N SER A 94 25.67 -27.31 -10.19
CA SER A 94 25.69 -26.68 -11.51
C SER A 94 24.32 -26.83 -12.17
N GLY A 95 23.79 -25.75 -12.75
CA GLY A 95 22.52 -25.79 -13.47
C GLY A 95 22.51 -26.86 -14.57
N ARG A 96 21.33 -27.42 -14.87
CA ARG A 96 21.15 -28.39 -15.94
C ARG A 96 21.62 -27.78 -17.25
N LYS A 97 22.53 -28.46 -17.96
CA LYS A 97 22.93 -28.06 -19.32
C LYS A 97 21.68 -28.08 -20.20
N ILE A 98 21.27 -26.90 -20.65
CA ILE A 98 20.20 -26.76 -21.64
C ILE A 98 20.86 -27.08 -22.98
N VAL A 99 20.53 -28.24 -23.55
CA VAL A 99 20.90 -28.56 -24.93
C VAL A 99 19.92 -27.82 -25.84
N PRO A 100 20.39 -26.96 -26.76
CA PRO A 100 19.52 -26.34 -27.74
C PRO A 100 18.95 -27.41 -28.66
N PHE A 101 17.64 -27.39 -28.87
CA PHE A 101 17.02 -28.15 -29.96
C PHE A 101 17.44 -27.51 -31.28
N ALA A 102 17.90 -28.35 -32.23
CA ALA A 102 18.37 -27.97 -33.55
C ALA A 102 17.25 -27.45 -34.45
#